data_AF-A0A2U1KX16-F1
#
_entry.id   AF-A0A2U1KX16-F1
#
_cell.length_a   1.000
_cell.length_b   1.000
_cell.length_c   1.000
_cell.angle_alpha   90.00
_cell.angle_beta   90.00
_cell.angle_gamma   90.00
#
_symmetry.space_group_name_H-M   'P 1'
#
loop_
_entity.id
_entity.type
_entity.pdbx_description
1 polymer ?
#
loop_
_entity_poly.entity_id
_entity_poly.type
_entity_poly.pdbx_seq_one_letter_code
_entity_poly.pdbx_strand_id
1 'polypeptide(L)'
;MLRAAVAAKPPLGIKAKEAMDNGQLVSDDLVVGFIVEALKKPSCQKGFILDGFPRTVVQTQRMLEKRGVKVDKVLNFAIDDAILEERITGRGIHPSSGRSYHSKFAPPKVPGIDDNDETMYGVYIGDRICGIVIYMLRSLENLYRTDDTAAVLKSILEALFHKQTEPVIDYYSHKKIVATLLVLVLKMV
;
A
#
# COMPACT_ATOMS: atom_id res chain seq x y z
N MET A 1 -7.83 -1.18 1.68
CA MET A 1 -9.15 -1.86 1.55
C MET A 1 -9.39 -2.88 2.67
N LEU A 2 -8.58 -3.94 2.83
CA LEU A 2 -8.78 -4.98 3.86
C LEU A 2 -8.83 -4.43 5.29
N ARG A 3 -7.87 -3.57 5.68
CA ARG A 3 -7.84 -2.93 7.02
C ARG A 3 -9.10 -2.10 7.31
N ALA A 4 -9.60 -1.36 6.31
CA ALA A 4 -10.83 -0.58 6.44
C ALA A 4 -12.07 -1.48 6.55
N ALA A 5 -12.11 -2.58 5.79
CA ALA A 5 -13.19 -3.56 5.88
C ALA A 5 -13.21 -4.26 7.26
N VAL A 6 -12.05 -4.62 7.81
CA VAL A 6 -11.94 -5.14 9.18
C VAL A 6 -12.41 -4.13 10.22
N ALA A 7 -12.02 -2.85 10.08
CA ALA A 7 -12.45 -1.80 11.00
C ALA A 7 -13.97 -1.53 10.98
N ALA A 8 -14.60 -1.68 9.81
CA ALA A 8 -16.04 -1.49 9.64
C ALA A 8 -16.90 -2.66 10.17
N LYS A 9 -16.29 -3.79 10.55
CA LYS A 9 -16.95 -4.99 11.12
C LYS A 9 -18.16 -5.57 10.33
N PRO A 10 -18.18 -5.61 8.98
CA PRO A 10 -19.18 -6.38 8.25
C PRO A 10 -18.92 -7.90 8.43
N PRO A 11 -19.87 -8.79 8.10
CA PRO A 11 -19.72 -10.24 8.28
C PRO A 11 -18.43 -10.83 7.68
N LEU A 12 -18.01 -10.36 6.50
CA LEU A 12 -16.74 -10.76 5.89
C LEU A 12 -15.53 -10.19 6.65
N GLY A 13 -15.62 -8.94 7.12
CA GLY A 13 -14.57 -8.25 7.88
C GLY A 13 -14.27 -8.93 9.22
N ILE A 14 -15.30 -9.46 9.89
CA ILE A 14 -15.15 -10.25 11.11
C ILE A 14 -14.38 -11.54 10.82
N LYS A 15 -14.76 -12.30 9.80
CA LYS A 15 -14.05 -13.54 9.40
C LYS A 15 -12.59 -13.29 9.02
N ALA A 16 -12.32 -12.19 8.31
CA ALA A 16 -10.95 -11.81 7.99
C ALA A 16 -10.16 -11.43 9.24
N LYS A 17 -10.78 -10.72 10.18
CA LYS A 17 -10.16 -10.40 11.47
C LYS A 17 -9.84 -11.67 12.26
N GLU A 18 -10.76 -12.62 12.34
CA GLU A 18 -10.54 -13.91 13.01
C GLU A 18 -9.37 -14.67 12.40
N ALA A 19 -9.28 -14.75 11.06
CA ALA A 19 -8.14 -15.37 10.40
C ALA A 19 -6.82 -14.64 10.75
N MET A 20 -6.81 -13.31 10.69
CA MET A 20 -5.63 -12.51 11.03
C MET A 20 -5.20 -12.66 12.49
N ASP A 21 -6.16 -12.64 13.43
CA ASP A 21 -5.91 -12.78 14.87
C ASP A 21 -5.36 -14.17 15.21
N ASN A 22 -5.78 -15.20 14.47
CA ASN A 22 -5.28 -16.57 14.58
C ASN A 22 -3.96 -16.82 13.83
N GLY A 23 -3.35 -15.77 13.25
CA GLY A 23 -2.12 -15.89 12.44
C GLY A 23 -2.31 -16.65 11.13
N GLN A 24 -3.56 -16.84 10.69
CA GLN A 24 -3.90 -17.49 9.44
C GLN A 24 -3.91 -16.49 8.29
N LEU A 25 -3.52 -16.96 7.10
CA LEU A 25 -3.65 -16.17 5.88
C LEU A 25 -5.14 -16.01 5.52
N VAL A 26 -5.54 -14.78 5.21
CA VAL A 26 -6.88 -14.51 4.69
C VAL A 26 -7.03 -15.24 3.36
N SER A 27 -8.04 -16.10 3.25
CA SER A 27 -8.24 -16.93 2.06
C SER A 27 -8.59 -16.10 0.82
N ASP A 28 -8.22 -16.61 -0.36
CA ASP A 28 -8.52 -15.96 -1.64
C ASP A 28 -10.01 -15.69 -1.82
N ASP A 29 -10.88 -16.58 -1.35
CA ASP A 29 -12.34 -16.40 -1.42
C ASP A 29 -12.83 -15.21 -0.60
N LEU A 30 -12.26 -14.99 0.58
CA LEU A 30 -12.58 -13.83 1.40
C LEU A 30 -12.11 -12.55 0.70
N VAL A 31 -10.88 -12.53 0.17
CA VAL A 31 -10.33 -11.37 -0.54
C VAL A 31 -11.17 -11.03 -1.78
N VAL A 32 -11.49 -12.02 -2.62
CA VAL A 32 -12.37 -11.84 -3.78
C VAL A 32 -13.75 -11.33 -3.33
N GLY A 33 -14.30 -11.88 -2.23
CA GLY A 33 -15.56 -11.43 -1.65
C GLY A 33 -15.57 -9.94 -1.31
N PHE A 34 -14.52 -9.45 -0.63
CA PHE A 34 -14.40 -8.02 -0.30
C PHE A 34 -14.35 -7.13 -1.54
N ILE A 35 -13.63 -7.56 -2.57
CA ILE A 35 -13.52 -6.78 -3.81
C ILE A 35 -14.90 -6.70 -4.48
N VAL A 36 -15.56 -7.84 -4.65
CA VAL A 36 -16.89 -7.88 -5.28
C VAL A 36 -17.91 -7.04 -4.51
N GLU A 37 -17.87 -7.05 -3.17
CA GLU A 37 -18.72 -6.20 -2.36
C GLU A 37 -18.37 -4.71 -2.51
N ALA A 38 -17.07 -4.36 -2.55
CA ALA A 38 -16.63 -3.00 -2.77
C ALA A 38 -17.06 -2.46 -4.15
N LEU A 39 -17.04 -3.30 -5.19
CA LEU A 39 -17.46 -2.95 -6.54
C LEU A 39 -18.95 -2.63 -6.65
N LYS A 40 -19.79 -3.07 -5.70
CA LYS A 40 -21.23 -2.73 -5.67
C LYS A 40 -21.51 -1.31 -5.18
N LYS A 41 -20.51 -0.61 -4.63
CA LYS A 41 -20.70 0.75 -4.11
C LYS A 41 -21.03 1.72 -5.24
N PRO A 42 -21.87 2.74 -5.00
CA PRO A 42 -22.20 3.75 -6.02
C PRO A 42 -20.96 4.44 -6.62
N SER A 43 -19.91 4.63 -5.82
CA SER A 43 -18.63 5.20 -6.26
C SER A 43 -17.94 4.41 -7.38
N CYS A 44 -18.23 3.11 -7.51
CA CYS A 44 -17.61 2.22 -8.49
C CYS A 44 -18.44 2.05 -9.78
N GLN A 45 -19.60 2.71 -9.89
CA GLN A 45 -20.46 2.60 -11.08
C GLN A 45 -19.79 3.14 -12.35
N LYS A 46 -18.90 4.13 -12.23
CA LYS A 46 -18.15 4.70 -13.35
C LYS A 46 -16.92 3.87 -13.75
N GLY A 47 -16.61 2.82 -12.99
CA GLY A 47 -15.39 2.03 -13.11
C GLY A 47 -14.60 1.99 -11.80
N PHE A 48 -13.48 1.28 -11.84
CA PHE A 48 -12.63 1.03 -10.68
C PHE A 48 -11.19 0.78 -11.12
N ILE A 49 -10.26 1.01 -10.19
CA ILE A 49 -8.85 0.63 -10.34
C ILE A 49 -8.55 -0.35 -9.20
N LEU A 50 -8.10 -1.55 -9.56
CA LEU A 50 -7.59 -2.51 -8.59
C LEU A 50 -6.08 -2.34 -8.50
N ASP A 51 -5.60 -1.99 -7.32
CA ASP A 51 -4.18 -1.84 -7.04
C ASP A 51 -3.72 -3.01 -6.14
N GLY A 52 -2.68 -3.71 -6.59
CA GLY A 52 -2.11 -4.86 -5.89
C GLY A 52 -2.99 -6.12 -5.85
N PHE A 53 -4.03 -6.21 -6.70
CA PHE A 53 -4.88 -7.39 -6.89
C PHE A 53 -5.35 -7.48 -8.35
N PRO A 54 -5.46 -8.69 -8.94
CA PRO A 54 -5.08 -10.00 -8.38
C PRO A 54 -3.57 -10.24 -8.41
N ARG A 55 -3.06 -11.05 -7.46
CA ARG A 55 -1.63 -11.44 -7.37
C ARG A 55 -1.35 -12.87 -7.82
N THR A 56 -2.40 -13.67 -8.02
CA THR A 56 -2.30 -15.06 -8.50
C THR A 56 -3.31 -15.33 -9.61
N VAL A 57 -3.03 -16.35 -10.42
CA VAL A 57 -3.96 -16.79 -11.49
C VAL A 57 -5.26 -17.32 -10.88
N VAL A 58 -5.20 -18.00 -9.73
CA VAL A 58 -6.38 -18.51 -9.02
C VAL A 58 -7.29 -17.36 -8.59
N GLN A 59 -6.73 -16.30 -8.01
CA GLN A 59 -7.49 -15.09 -7.65
C GLN A 59 -8.10 -14.45 -8.90
N THR A 60 -7.35 -14.42 -10.00
CA THR A 60 -7.82 -13.87 -11.29
C THR A 60 -9.05 -14.64 -11.79
N GLN A 61 -8.97 -15.97 -11.87
CA GLN A 61 -10.07 -16.82 -12.32
C GLN A 61 -11.30 -16.65 -11.42
N ARG A 62 -11.12 -16.77 -10.10
CA ARG A 62 -12.21 -16.62 -9.12
C ARG A 62 -12.88 -15.25 -9.18
N MET A 63 -12.12 -14.18 -9.41
CA MET A 63 -12.66 -12.84 -9.56
C MET A 63 -13.52 -12.72 -10.82
N LEU A 64 -13.02 -13.22 -11.96
CA LEU A 64 -13.71 -13.13 -13.25
C LEU A 64 -14.95 -14.03 -13.33
N GLU A 65 -15.02 -15.10 -12.53
CA GLU A 65 -16.23 -15.93 -12.38
C GLU A 65 -17.38 -15.19 -11.69
N LYS A 66 -17.11 -14.12 -10.93
CA LYS A 66 -18.14 -13.34 -10.24
C LYS A 66 -18.85 -12.43 -11.24
N ARG A 67 -20.18 -12.52 -11.28
CA ARG A 67 -21.02 -11.66 -12.14
C ARG A 67 -20.70 -10.18 -11.92
N GLY A 68 -20.49 -9.48 -13.04
CA GLY A 68 -20.33 -8.02 -13.07
C GLY A 68 -18.88 -7.53 -12.96
N VAL A 69 -17.89 -8.41 -12.80
CA VAL A 69 -16.48 -8.01 -12.83
C VAL A 69 -15.92 -8.16 -14.25
N LYS A 70 -15.56 -7.04 -14.86
CA LYS A 70 -14.86 -6.98 -16.14
C LYS A 70 -13.59 -6.16 -15.97
N VAL A 71 -12.49 -6.64 -16.57
CA VAL A 71 -11.22 -5.91 -16.62
C VAL A 71 -11.02 -5.44 -18.06
N ASP A 72 -11.03 -4.12 -18.26
CA ASP A 72 -10.86 -3.54 -19.59
C ASP A 72 -9.39 -3.39 -19.98
N LYS A 73 -8.53 -3.08 -19.01
CA LYS A 73 -7.08 -2.90 -19.18
C LYS A 73 -6.31 -3.35 -17.96
N VAL A 74 -5.08 -3.81 -18.18
CA VAL A 74 -4.09 -4.12 -17.15
C VAL A 74 -2.87 -3.26 -17.41
N LEU A 75 -2.49 -2.44 -16.43
CA LEU A 75 -1.28 -1.63 -16.51
C LEU A 75 -0.16 -2.37 -15.79
N ASN A 76 0.86 -2.78 -16.55
CA ASN A 76 2.06 -3.40 -16.01
C ASN A 76 3.17 -2.36 -15.91
N PHE A 77 3.66 -2.08 -14.71
CA PHE A 77 4.76 -1.16 -14.50
C PHE A 77 6.07 -1.94 -14.47
N ALA A 78 6.77 -1.96 -15.60
CA ALA A 78 8.06 -2.60 -15.71
C ALA A 78 9.15 -1.66 -15.17
N ILE A 79 9.88 -2.12 -14.16
CA ILE A 79 10.98 -1.39 -13.53
C ILE A 79 12.15 -2.36 -13.34
N ASP A 80 13.37 -1.86 -13.45
CA ASP A 80 14.56 -2.63 -13.14
C ASP A 80 14.67 -2.87 -11.62
N ASP A 81 15.06 -4.08 -11.23
CA ASP A 81 15.15 -4.48 -9.82
C ASP A 81 16.12 -3.61 -9.01
N ALA A 82 17.22 -3.15 -9.62
CA ALA A 82 18.17 -2.28 -8.93
C ALA A 82 17.58 -0.89 -8.67
N ILE A 83 16.80 -0.36 -9.63
CA ILE A 83 16.06 0.91 -9.44
C ILE A 83 14.97 0.72 -8.40
N LEU A 84 14.27 -0.42 -8.40
CA LEU A 84 13.23 -0.73 -7.43
C LEU A 84 13.80 -0.85 -6.01
N GLU A 85 14.96 -1.49 -5.85
CA GLU A 85 15.65 -1.60 -4.57
C GLU A 85 15.99 -0.24 -3.97
N GLU A 86 16.58 0.66 -4.77
CA GLU A 86 16.87 2.01 -4.32
C GLU A 86 15.60 2.75 -3.88
N ARG A 87 14.49 2.59 -4.62
CA ARG A 87 13.21 3.24 -4.33
C ARG A 87 12.54 2.72 -3.07
N ILE A 88 12.61 1.42 -2.81
CA ILE A 88 11.96 0.80 -1.65
C ILE A 88 12.77 1.08 -0.38
N THR A 89 14.08 0.86 -0.42
CA THR A 89 14.96 1.03 0.75
C THR A 89 15.04 2.48 1.23
N GLY A 90 14.82 3.46 0.33
CA GLY A 90 14.77 4.87 0.70
C GLY A 90 13.39 5.40 1.09
N ARG A 91 12.31 4.61 0.98
CA ARG A 91 10.93 5.06 1.16
C ARG A 91 10.60 5.40 2.61
N GLY A 92 10.09 6.60 2.83
CA GLY A 92 9.44 7.00 4.08
C GLY A 92 7.97 7.31 3.86
N ILE A 93 7.10 6.98 4.82
CA ILE A 93 5.70 7.36 4.86
C ILE A 93 5.36 7.83 6.27
N HIS A 94 4.86 9.05 6.39
CA HIS A 94 4.34 9.54 7.66
C HIS A 94 3.01 8.85 7.97
N PRO A 95 2.91 8.00 9.02
CA PRO A 95 1.73 7.16 9.24
C PRO A 95 0.43 7.96 9.41
N SER A 96 0.50 9.09 10.10
CA SER A 96 -0.68 9.92 10.38
C SER A 96 -1.20 10.67 9.15
N SER A 97 -0.31 11.21 8.31
CA SER A 97 -0.72 12.01 7.14
C SER A 97 -0.76 11.26 5.81
N GLY A 98 -0.05 10.13 5.71
CA GLY A 98 0.18 9.41 4.47
C GLY A 98 1.17 10.09 3.51
N ARG A 99 1.79 11.23 3.88
CA ARG A 99 2.83 11.87 3.07
C ARG A 99 4.02 10.94 2.86
N SER A 100 4.49 10.91 1.62
CA SER A 100 5.62 10.07 1.20
C SER A 100 6.90 10.88 1.12
N TYR A 101 7.99 10.27 1.55
CA TYR A 101 9.33 10.80 1.52
C TYR A 101 10.27 9.80 0.88
N HIS A 102 11.43 10.26 0.46
CA HIS A 102 12.51 9.39 0.02
C HIS A 102 13.85 9.95 0.45
N SER A 103 14.67 9.15 1.14
CA SER A 103 15.96 9.55 1.70
C SER A 103 16.88 10.30 0.70
N LYS A 104 16.89 9.86 -0.57
CA LYS A 104 17.62 10.51 -1.68
C LYS A 104 16.80 11.48 -2.53
N PHE A 105 15.63 11.09 -3.04
CA PHE A 105 14.92 11.83 -4.08
C PHE A 105 13.96 12.92 -3.57
N ALA A 106 13.50 12.77 -2.33
CA ALA A 106 12.55 13.68 -1.67
C ALA A 106 12.74 13.60 -0.14
N PRO A 107 13.92 13.99 0.39
CA PRO A 107 14.20 13.86 1.81
C PRO A 107 13.32 14.81 2.62
N PRO A 108 12.88 14.42 3.84
CA PRO A 108 12.29 15.38 4.76
C PRO A 108 13.32 16.44 5.15
N LYS A 109 12.85 17.63 5.52
CA LYS A 109 13.71 18.74 6.01
C LYS A 109 14.52 18.31 7.23
N VAL A 110 13.94 17.48 8.09
CA VAL A 110 14.61 16.88 9.25
C VAL A 110 14.50 15.36 9.16
N PRO A 111 15.61 14.60 9.25
CA PRO A 111 15.56 13.15 9.17
C PRO A 111 14.59 12.52 10.17
N GLY A 112 13.67 11.69 9.66
CA GLY A 112 12.69 10.97 10.48
C GLY A 112 11.50 11.80 10.96
N ILE A 113 11.34 13.04 10.46
CA ILE A 113 10.27 13.95 10.89
C ILE A 113 9.52 14.45 9.67
N ASP A 114 8.19 14.43 9.74
CA ASP A 114 7.34 14.96 8.69
C ASP A 114 7.40 16.50 8.64
N ASP A 115 7.47 17.05 7.43
CA ASP A 115 7.69 18.48 7.18
C ASP A 115 6.52 19.38 7.61
N ASN A 116 5.33 18.82 7.71
CA ASN A 116 4.08 19.51 8.07
C ASN A 116 3.48 18.92 9.36
N ASP A 117 4.29 18.27 10.19
CA ASP A 117 3.88 17.96 11.56
C ASP A 117 3.87 19.27 12.34
N GLU A 118 2.73 19.97 12.27
CA GLU A 118 2.44 21.19 13.03
C GLU A 118 2.12 20.87 14.50
N THR A 119 2.80 19.91 15.11
CA THR A 119 2.83 19.79 16.57
C THR A 119 3.56 21.00 17.17
N MET A 120 2.86 22.13 17.15
CA MET A 120 3.23 23.39 17.77
C MET A 120 2.88 23.30 19.24
N TYR A 121 3.90 23.20 20.10
CA TYR A 121 3.74 23.31 21.55
C TYR A 121 3.48 24.78 21.92
N GLY A 122 2.25 25.08 22.33
CA GLY A 122 1.97 26.27 23.13
C GLY A 122 2.34 26.01 24.58
N VAL A 123 3.24 26.83 25.16
CA VAL A 123 3.49 26.85 26.60
C VAL A 123 2.49 27.83 27.23
N TYR A 124 1.53 27.32 28.00
CA TYR A 124 0.80 28.13 28.97
C TYR A 124 1.47 28.01 30.33
N ILE A 125 2.00 29.12 30.83
CA ILE A 125 2.18 29.34 32.26
C ILE A 125 1.43 30.64 32.54
N GLY A 126 0.56 30.65 33.55
CA GLY A 126 -0.08 31.90 33.98
C GLY A 126 0.96 33.01 34.19
N ASP A 127 0.58 34.24 33.86
CA ASP A 127 1.17 35.58 34.04
C ASP A 127 2.70 35.85 34.12
N ARG A 128 3.63 34.89 34.15
CA ARG A 128 5.08 35.16 34.09
C ARG A 128 5.86 34.13 33.28
N ILE A 129 6.49 34.62 32.22
CA ILE A 129 7.38 33.92 31.32
C ILE A 129 8.71 33.63 32.03
N CYS A 130 8.96 32.37 32.39
CA CYS A 130 10.29 31.86 32.73
C CYS A 130 10.51 30.58 31.92
N GLY A 131 11.55 30.59 31.08
CA GLY A 131 11.81 29.59 30.06
C GLY A 131 12.25 28.24 30.65
N ILE A 132 11.38 27.24 30.50
CA ILE A 132 11.74 25.82 30.52
C ILE A 132 11.41 25.26 29.15
N VAL A 133 12.41 24.74 28.45
CA VAL A 133 12.22 24.03 27.18
C VAL A 133 11.75 22.61 27.52
N ILE A 134 10.44 22.42 27.52
CA ILE A 134 9.86 21.08 27.59
C ILE A 134 9.85 20.54 26.16
N TYR A 135 10.81 19.68 25.82
CA TYR A 135 10.69 18.77 24.67
C TYR A 135 9.60 17.74 25.02
N MET A 136 8.34 18.15 24.95
CA MET A 136 7.25 17.20 25.02
C MET A 136 7.32 16.34 23.75
N LEU A 137 7.05 15.06 23.93
CA LEU A 137 7.36 13.95 23.03
C LEU A 137 6.82 14.24 21.62
N ARG A 138 7.70 14.62 20.67
CA ARG A 138 7.41 14.45 19.25
C ARG A 138 6.90 13.03 19.11
N SER A 139 5.76 12.83 18.46
CA SER A 139 5.38 11.48 18.06
C SER A 139 6.53 10.99 17.18
N LEU A 140 7.41 10.17 17.72
CA LEU A 140 8.51 9.54 17.00
C LEU A 140 7.91 8.46 16.11
N GLU A 141 6.94 8.83 15.28
CA GLU A 141 6.40 7.95 14.27
C GLU A 141 7.51 7.76 13.27
N ASN A 142 8.05 6.54 13.25
CA ASN A 142 9.12 6.23 12.34
C ASN A 142 8.60 6.35 10.90
N LEU A 143 9.11 7.35 10.18
CA LEU A 143 8.80 7.54 8.75
C LEU A 143 9.17 6.28 7.96
N TYR A 144 10.22 5.58 8.37
CA TYR A 144 10.76 4.46 7.62
C TYR A 144 10.19 3.15 8.15
N ARG A 145 9.73 2.30 7.23
CA ARG A 145 9.27 0.96 7.59
C ARG A 145 10.47 0.05 7.83
N THR A 146 10.35 -0.82 8.82
CA THR A 146 11.43 -1.76 9.19
C THR A 146 11.60 -2.90 8.18
N ASP A 147 10.59 -3.17 7.35
CA ASP A 147 10.59 -4.23 6.34
C ASP A 147 11.11 -3.77 4.96
N ASP A 148 11.38 -2.47 4.76
CA ASP A 148 11.92 -1.91 3.52
C ASP A 148 13.45 -2.10 3.45
N THR A 149 13.89 -3.35 3.42
CA THR A 149 15.30 -3.75 3.29
C THR A 149 15.56 -4.50 1.98
N ALA A 150 16.79 -4.41 1.46
CA ALA A 150 17.19 -5.13 0.25
C ALA A 150 16.95 -6.64 0.35
N ALA A 151 17.25 -7.24 1.52
CA ALA A 151 17.06 -8.67 1.75
C ALA A 151 15.58 -9.08 1.67
N VAL A 152 14.69 -8.32 2.31
CA VAL A 152 13.25 -8.56 2.25
C VAL A 152 12.73 -8.34 0.83
N LEU A 153 13.14 -7.27 0.16
CA LEU A 153 12.73 -7.00 -1.23
C LEU A 153 13.11 -8.15 -2.16
N LYS A 154 14.36 -8.63 -2.09
CA LYS A 154 14.82 -9.75 -2.92
C LYS A 154 13.95 -10.98 -2.72
N SER A 155 13.65 -11.33 -1.47
CA SER A 155 12.76 -12.45 -1.18
C SER A 155 11.34 -12.26 -1.74
N ILE A 156 10.83 -11.03 -1.73
CA ILE A 156 9.50 -10.69 -2.26
C ILE A 156 9.49 -10.82 -3.78
N LEU A 157 10.50 -10.28 -4.47
CA LEU A 157 10.59 -10.33 -5.92
C LEU A 157 10.67 -11.79 -6.40
N GLU A 158 11.61 -12.56 -5.85
CA GLU A 158 11.85 -13.94 -6.25
C GLU A 158 10.69 -14.88 -5.87
N ALA A 159 10.13 -14.74 -4.67
CA ALA A 159 9.13 -15.68 -4.17
C ALA A 159 7.68 -15.32 -4.55
N LEU A 160 7.37 -14.03 -4.67
CA LEU A 160 5.99 -13.56 -4.87
C LEU A 160 5.78 -12.98 -6.27
N PHE A 161 6.62 -12.04 -6.71
CA PHE A 161 6.37 -11.35 -7.98
C PHE A 161 6.55 -12.29 -9.18
N HIS A 162 7.76 -12.84 -9.36
CA HIS A 162 8.06 -13.69 -10.52
C HIS A 162 7.25 -14.99 -10.53
N LYS A 163 7.06 -15.61 -9.36
CA LYS A 163 6.37 -16.90 -9.27
C LYS A 163 4.85 -16.79 -9.34
N GLN A 164 4.27 -15.72 -8.82
CA GLN A 164 2.81 -15.63 -8.66
C GLN A 164 2.17 -14.54 -9.50
N THR A 165 2.80 -13.35 -9.58
CA THR A 165 2.23 -12.18 -10.25
C THR A 165 2.53 -12.18 -11.75
N GLU A 166 3.73 -12.58 -12.17
CA GLU A 166 4.11 -12.65 -13.58
C GLU A 166 3.15 -13.54 -14.42
N PRO A 167 2.73 -14.73 -13.94
CA PRO A 167 1.70 -15.53 -14.62
C PRO A 167 0.33 -14.84 -14.79
N VAL A 168 0.00 -13.87 -13.94
CA VAL A 168 -1.23 -13.06 -14.10
C VAL A 168 -1.10 -12.12 -15.29
N ILE A 169 0.08 -11.54 -15.49
CA ILE A 169 0.38 -10.68 -16.64
C ILE A 169 0.27 -11.50 -17.93
N ASP A 170 0.82 -12.71 -17.95
CA ASP A 170 0.70 -13.63 -19.09
C ASP A 170 -0.76 -13.99 -19.39
N TYR A 171 -1.53 -14.33 -18.34
CA TYR A 171 -2.96 -14.63 -18.46
C TYR A 171 -3.73 -13.50 -19.17
N TYR A 172 -3.45 -12.23 -18.83
CA TYR A 172 -4.09 -11.09 -19.48
C TYR A 172 -3.47 -10.68 -20.81
N SER A 173 -2.20 -11.03 -21.06
CA SER A 173 -1.50 -10.75 -22.31
C SER A 173 -2.15 -11.49 -23.48
N HIS A 174 -2.57 -12.73 -23.28
CA HIS A 174 -3.34 -13.49 -24.27
C HIS A 174 -4.68 -12.82 -24.65
N LYS A 175 -5.24 -12.00 -23.76
CA LYS A 175 -6.48 -11.23 -24.00
C LYS A 175 -6.23 -9.88 -24.68
N LYS A 176 -4.97 -9.50 -24.94
CA LYS A 176 -4.56 -8.24 -25.58
C LYS A 176 -5.04 -6.98 -24.85
N ILE A 177 -5.14 -7.04 -23.52
CA ILE A 177 -5.55 -5.90 -22.67
C ILE A 177 -4.44 -5.36 -21.77
N VAL A 178 -3.23 -5.95 -21.83
CA VAL A 178 -2.07 -5.49 -21.07
C VAL A 178 -1.39 -4.33 -21.79
N ALA A 179 -1.09 -3.27 -21.05
CA ALA A 179 -0.21 -2.18 -21.47
C ALA A 179 0.97 -2.10 -20.50
N THR A 180 2.19 -2.23 -21.03
CA THR A 180 3.42 -2.15 -20.23
C THR A 180 3.98 -0.74 -20.27
N LEU A 181 4.18 -0.15 -19.10
CA LEU A 181 4.80 1.15 -18.91
C LEU A 181 6.19 0.95 -18.33
N LEU A 182 7.21 1.40 -19.05
CA LEU A 182 8.59 1.34 -18.60
C LEU A 182 8.86 2.51 -17.65
N VAL A 183 9.15 2.17 -16.39
CA VAL A 183 9.40 3.15 -15.34
C VAL A 183 10.88 3.50 -15.33
N LEU A 184 11.29 4.34 -16.28
CA LEU A 184 12.67 4.78 -16.39
C LEU A 184 12.99 5.91 -15.40
N VAL A 185 12.06 6.86 -15.22
CA VAL A 185 12.19 7.98 -14.28
C VAL A 185 10.80 8.49 -13.90
N LEU A 186 9.98 7.67 -13.23
CA LEU A 186 8.82 8.25 -12.53
C LEU A 186 9.35 8.94 -11.27
N LYS A 187 9.69 10.23 -11.41
CA LYS A 187 9.50 11.21 -10.34
C LYS A 187 7.99 11.24 -10.06
N MET A 188 7.47 10.22 -9.36
CA MET A 188 6.21 10.38 -8.66
C MET A 188 6.53 11.33 -7.52
N VAL A 189 6.18 12.58 -7.77
CA VAL A 189 6.16 13.71 -6.84
C VAL A 189 5.29 13.35 -5.63
#